data_AF-A0A7R7GHB2-F1
#
_entry.id   AF-A0A7R7GHB2-F1
#
_cell.length_a   1.000
_cell.length_b   1.000
_cell.length_c   1.000
_cell.angle_alpha   90.00
_cell.angle_beta   90.00
_cell.angle_gamma   90.00
#
_symmetry.space_group_name_H-M   'P 1'
#
loop_
_entity.id
_entity.type
_entity.pdbx_description
1 polymer ?
#
loop_
_entity_poly.entity_id
_entity_poly.type
_entity_poly.pdbx_seq_one_letter_code
_entity_poly.pdbx_strand_id
1 'polypeptide(L)'
;MPLSTTQQNTQRIRTVLMLLITVLGSVATTPVYAIVAGQYYYFISDKCVAKGPQTPEERGAATPDIMLFEVVPAGISDYYVNMNTQALVHYTEEGQAQLNSLESEQAYTAGKDGSSVHHDFMLQREAITLKNLIETLNSFSQLQSDKGYYFKKIVGLTNPNTTFKAVTRVRLTDNGIDNRMLLANYSSSYYPLDSEGTAATTPFITVDHNEALRRDIHEKGSPYAIYTKHSVCGEKWIPGN
;
A
#
# COMPACT_ATOMS: atom_id res chain seq x y z
N MET A 1 -61.32 29.82 -24.71
CA MET A 1 -60.33 30.41 -23.79
C MET A 1 -59.62 29.28 -23.06
N PRO A 2 -58.37 28.93 -23.41
CA PRO A 2 -57.62 27.89 -22.72
C PRO A 2 -56.69 28.51 -21.68
N LEU A 3 -57.01 28.36 -20.39
CA LEU A 3 -56.05 28.44 -19.29
C LEU A 3 -55.79 26.99 -18.86
N SER A 4 -54.74 26.35 -19.36
CA SER A 4 -54.32 25.05 -18.80
C SER A 4 -52.85 24.69 -18.98
N THR A 5 -52.08 25.45 -19.75
CA THR A 5 -50.67 25.12 -20.04
C THR A 5 -49.66 25.66 -19.01
N THR A 6 -49.98 26.73 -18.29
CA THR A 6 -49.00 27.39 -17.39
C THR A 6 -48.89 26.73 -16.02
N GLN A 7 -49.97 26.15 -15.48
CA GLN A 7 -49.96 25.52 -14.15
C GLN A 7 -49.25 24.16 -14.15
N GLN A 8 -49.40 23.34 -15.20
CA GLN A 8 -48.75 22.03 -15.30
C GLN A 8 -47.22 22.14 -15.39
N ASN A 9 -46.69 23.16 -16.09
CA ASN A 9 -45.24 23.38 -16.17
C ASN A 9 -44.64 23.78 -14.81
N THR A 10 -45.34 24.62 -14.05
CA THR A 10 -44.86 25.10 -12.74
C THR A 10 -44.79 23.96 -11.71
N GLN A 11 -45.72 23.00 -11.80
CA GLN A 11 -45.77 21.85 -10.91
C GLN A 11 -44.67 20.82 -11.25
N ARG A 12 -44.44 20.54 -12.55
CA ARG A 12 -43.34 19.67 -13.00
C ARG A 12 -41.96 20.24 -12.63
N ILE A 13 -41.74 21.54 -12.77
CA ILE A 13 -40.47 22.19 -12.40
C ILE A 13 -40.22 22.07 -10.89
N ARG A 14 -41.25 22.23 -10.05
CA ARG A 14 -41.13 22.05 -8.59
C ARG A 14 -40.83 20.62 -8.18
N THR A 15 -41.43 19.62 -8.84
CA THR A 15 -41.16 18.20 -8.54
C THR A 15 -39.77 17.78 -8.99
N VAL A 16 -39.29 18.24 -10.14
CA VAL A 16 -37.91 17.97 -10.62
C VAL A 16 -36.88 18.66 -9.73
N LEU A 17 -37.13 19.88 -9.26
CA LEU A 17 -36.22 20.60 -8.37
C LEU A 17 -36.12 19.93 -6.98
N MET A 18 -37.24 19.42 -6.43
CA MET A 18 -37.21 18.66 -5.17
C MET A 18 -36.51 17.31 -5.29
N LEU A 19 -36.59 16.63 -6.44
CA LEU A 19 -35.87 15.39 -6.71
C LEU A 19 -34.36 15.61 -6.91
N LEU A 20 -33.94 16.75 -7.48
CA LEU A 20 -32.51 17.08 -7.55
C LEU A 20 -31.92 17.37 -6.16
N ILE A 21 -32.68 18.05 -5.29
CA ILE A 21 -32.21 18.40 -3.94
C ILE A 21 -32.07 17.16 -3.04
N THR A 22 -32.89 16.12 -3.22
CA THR A 22 -32.76 14.86 -2.45
C THR A 22 -31.66 13.94 -2.98
N VAL A 23 -31.30 14.00 -4.27
CA VAL A 23 -30.18 13.22 -4.84
C VAL A 23 -28.82 13.87 -4.58
N LEU A 24 -28.77 15.19 -4.35
CA LEU A 24 -27.54 15.90 -3.94
C LEU A 24 -27.21 15.75 -2.44
N GLY A 25 -28.14 15.27 -1.62
CA GLY A 25 -27.97 15.16 -0.16
C GLY A 25 -27.33 13.85 0.34
N SER A 26 -27.07 12.90 -0.55
CA SER A 26 -26.53 11.56 -0.21
C SER A 26 -25.19 11.28 -0.87
N VAL A 27 -24.37 12.31 -1.08
CA VAL A 27 -22.92 12.10 -1.16
C VAL A 27 -22.47 11.76 0.26
N ALA A 28 -22.40 10.46 0.56
CA ALA A 28 -21.77 9.98 1.77
C ALA A 28 -20.35 10.54 1.79
N THR A 29 -20.11 11.55 2.64
CA THR A 29 -18.76 12.05 2.88
C THR A 29 -17.97 10.89 3.46
N THR A 30 -16.96 10.42 2.72
CA THR A 30 -16.02 9.45 3.26
C THR A 30 -15.34 10.13 4.47
N PRO A 31 -15.26 9.45 5.63
CA PRO A 31 -14.54 10.01 6.76
C PRO A 31 -13.10 10.29 6.33
N VAL A 32 -12.67 11.54 6.45
CA VAL A 32 -11.29 11.93 6.19
C VAL A 32 -10.47 11.56 7.42
N TYR A 33 -9.66 10.51 7.30
CA TYR A 33 -8.65 10.17 8.29
C TYR A 33 -7.31 10.77 7.86
N ALA A 34 -6.81 11.72 8.65
CA ALA A 34 -5.52 12.34 8.40
C ALA A 34 -4.39 11.36 8.77
N ILE A 35 -3.38 11.27 7.92
CA ILE A 35 -2.12 10.61 8.23
C ILE A 35 -1.05 11.68 8.51
N VAL A 36 -0.19 11.43 9.48
CA VAL A 36 0.89 12.37 9.79
C VAL A 36 1.98 12.25 8.72
N ALA A 37 2.16 13.29 7.91
CA ALA A 37 3.22 13.33 6.91
C ALA A 37 4.63 13.39 7.53
N GLY A 38 5.62 12.87 6.82
CA GLY A 38 7.03 12.85 7.20
C GLY A 38 7.75 11.56 6.84
N GLN A 39 9.04 11.53 7.13
CA GLN A 39 9.89 10.34 6.97
C GLN A 39 9.78 9.45 8.20
N TYR A 40 9.65 8.15 8.00
CA TYR A 40 9.48 7.17 9.06
C TYR A 40 10.64 6.18 9.07
N TYR A 41 11.38 6.15 10.17
CA TYR A 41 12.58 5.33 10.35
C TYR A 41 12.26 4.12 11.20
N TYR A 42 12.91 3.00 10.90
CA TYR A 42 12.80 1.80 11.69
C TYR A 42 13.20 2.05 13.14
N PHE A 43 12.45 1.44 14.05
CA PHE A 43 12.85 1.30 15.45
C PHE A 43 12.43 -0.08 15.97
N ILE A 44 13.18 -0.58 16.94
CA ILE A 44 12.92 -1.89 17.55
C ILE A 44 11.57 -1.83 18.27
N SER A 45 10.59 -2.61 17.81
CA SER A 45 9.23 -2.53 18.34
C SER A 45 8.43 -3.82 18.16
N ASP A 46 7.45 -4.02 19.05
CA ASP A 46 6.40 -5.02 18.90
C ASP A 46 5.06 -4.30 18.79
N LYS A 47 4.37 -4.44 17.65
CA LYS A 47 3.13 -3.70 17.34
C LYS A 47 3.25 -2.19 17.59
N CYS A 48 4.37 -1.60 17.18
CA CYS A 48 4.72 -0.19 17.35
C CYS A 48 4.92 0.28 18.80
N VAL A 49 4.96 -0.65 19.77
CA VAL A 49 5.43 -0.37 21.12
C VAL A 49 6.94 -0.59 21.15
N ALA A 50 7.70 0.44 21.54
CA ALA A 50 9.16 0.38 21.60
C ALA A 50 9.65 -0.79 22.46
N LYS A 51 10.70 -1.47 21.97
CA LYS A 51 11.41 -2.56 22.62
C LYS A 51 12.91 -2.30 22.55
N GLY A 52 13.69 -3.07 23.31
CA GLY A 52 15.13 -2.87 23.40
C GLY A 52 15.52 -1.58 24.15
N PRO A 53 16.77 -1.13 24.03
CA PRO A 53 17.29 0.04 24.73
C PRO A 53 16.56 1.32 24.33
N GLN A 54 16.34 2.21 25.30
CA GLN A 54 15.57 3.43 25.11
C GLN A 54 16.39 4.71 25.33
N THR A 55 17.61 4.59 25.85
CA THR A 55 18.55 5.71 25.87
C THR A 55 19.03 6.00 24.45
N PRO A 56 19.26 7.27 24.05
CA PRO A 56 19.66 7.62 22.69
C PRO A 56 20.90 6.85 22.21
N GLU A 57 21.94 6.76 23.04
CA GLU A 57 23.21 6.11 22.71
C GLU A 57 23.05 4.60 22.50
N GLU A 58 22.38 3.91 23.43
CA GLU A 58 22.19 2.46 23.32
C GLU A 58 21.20 2.11 22.21
N ARG A 59 20.17 2.95 22.01
CA ARG A 59 19.20 2.78 20.91
C ARG A 59 19.90 2.94 19.57
N GLY A 60 20.72 3.98 19.40
CA GLY A 60 21.47 4.21 18.16
C GLY A 60 22.48 3.11 17.87
N ALA A 61 23.06 2.48 18.89
CA ALA A 61 23.95 1.32 18.72
C ALA A 61 23.19 0.03 18.35
N ALA A 62 21.97 -0.16 18.86
CA ALA A 62 21.19 -1.38 18.66
C ALA A 62 20.26 -1.34 17.44
N THR A 63 19.84 -0.15 17.01
CA THR A 63 18.82 0.06 15.98
C THR A 63 19.49 0.45 14.66
N PRO A 64 19.36 -0.35 13.61
CA PRO A 64 19.77 0.02 12.27
C PRO A 64 19.10 1.31 11.82
N ASP A 65 19.88 2.24 11.28
CA ASP A 65 19.38 3.47 10.67
C ASP A 65 18.81 3.19 9.27
N ILE A 66 17.52 2.87 9.24
CA ILE A 66 16.81 2.49 8.01
C ILE A 66 15.54 3.34 7.92
N MET A 67 15.49 4.26 6.95
CA MET A 67 14.23 4.88 6.54
C MET A 67 13.36 3.79 5.89
N LEU A 68 12.13 3.60 6.36
CA LEU A 68 11.23 2.58 5.81
C LEU A 68 10.38 3.14 4.68
N PHE A 69 9.78 4.30 4.92
CA PHE A 69 8.92 5.01 3.98
C PHE A 69 8.81 6.48 4.35
N GLU A 70 8.34 7.28 3.40
CA GLU A 70 7.97 8.68 3.58
C GLU A 70 6.51 8.88 3.18
N VAL A 71 5.76 9.60 4.02
CA VAL A 71 4.41 10.03 3.70
C VAL A 71 4.45 11.50 3.29
N VAL A 72 4.03 11.78 2.05
CA VAL A 72 4.06 13.13 1.44
C VAL A 72 2.63 13.64 1.27
N PRO A 73 2.31 14.87 1.69
CA PRO A 73 0.98 15.45 1.47
C PRO A 73 0.75 15.76 -0.01
N ALA A 74 -0.43 15.43 -0.52
CA ALA A 74 -0.82 15.52 -1.93
C ALA A 74 -2.04 16.45 -2.17
N GLY A 75 -2.28 17.40 -1.26
CA GLY A 75 -3.48 18.21 -1.23
C GLY A 75 -4.08 18.27 0.17
N ILE A 76 -5.36 18.64 0.28
CA ILE A 76 -6.01 18.85 1.58
C ILE A 76 -6.22 17.54 2.35
N SER A 77 -6.47 16.43 1.65
CA SER A 77 -6.77 15.12 2.25
C SER A 77 -6.14 13.92 1.53
N ASP A 78 -5.30 14.18 0.52
CA ASP A 78 -4.62 13.13 -0.24
C ASP A 78 -3.16 13.02 0.20
N TYR A 79 -2.59 11.82 0.05
CA TYR A 79 -1.23 11.52 0.46
C TYR A 79 -0.54 10.57 -0.53
N TYR A 80 0.76 10.79 -0.71
CA TYR A 80 1.68 9.87 -1.36
C TYR A 80 2.50 9.08 -0.34
N VAL A 81 2.89 7.86 -0.70
CA VAL A 81 3.88 7.08 0.03
C VAL A 81 5.05 6.78 -0.89
N ASN A 82 6.25 7.13 -0.43
CA ASN A 82 7.49 6.73 -1.06
C ASN A 82 8.10 5.62 -0.20
N MET A 83 8.24 4.42 -0.74
CA MET A 83 8.88 3.31 -0.04
C MET A 83 10.40 3.41 -0.21
N ASN A 84 11.17 3.07 0.82
CA ASN A 84 12.61 2.95 0.65
C ASN A 84 12.97 1.66 -0.11
N THR A 85 12.87 1.70 -1.44
CA THR A 85 13.22 0.55 -2.28
C THR A 85 14.72 0.23 -2.24
N GLN A 86 15.59 1.17 -1.88
CA GLN A 86 17.03 0.90 -1.70
C GLN A 86 17.29 -0.05 -0.54
N ALA A 87 16.40 -0.09 0.47
CA ALA A 87 16.47 -1.06 1.56
C ALA A 87 16.10 -2.49 1.12
N LEU A 88 15.56 -2.69 -0.08
CA LEU A 88 15.35 -4.00 -0.69
C LEU A 88 16.67 -4.52 -1.31
N VAL A 89 17.68 -4.73 -0.47
CA VAL A 89 19.06 -5.09 -0.90
C VAL A 89 19.18 -6.40 -1.68
N HIS A 90 18.12 -7.21 -1.71
CA HIS A 90 18.06 -8.47 -2.45
C HIS A 90 17.39 -8.36 -3.82
N TYR A 91 16.93 -7.16 -4.18
CA TYR A 91 16.31 -6.85 -5.45
C TYR A 91 17.39 -6.38 -6.41
N THR A 92 17.18 -6.58 -7.70
CA THR A 92 18.01 -5.95 -8.74
C THR A 92 17.77 -4.45 -8.78
N GLU A 93 18.69 -3.67 -9.36
CA GLU A 93 18.48 -2.24 -9.59
C GLU A 93 17.21 -1.99 -10.41
N GLU A 94 16.95 -2.83 -11.41
CA GLU A 94 15.73 -2.77 -12.22
C GLU A 94 14.47 -3.04 -11.38
N GLY A 95 14.53 -3.97 -10.43
CA GLY A 95 13.41 -4.28 -9.53
C GLY A 95 13.12 -3.14 -8.55
N GLN A 96 14.16 -2.51 -8.02
CA GLN A 96 14.01 -1.33 -7.16
C GLN A 96 13.46 -0.13 -7.96
N ALA A 97 14.01 0.12 -9.16
CA ALA A 97 13.55 1.18 -10.05
C ALA A 97 12.10 0.98 -10.50
N GLN A 98 11.71 -0.27 -10.79
CA GLN A 98 10.33 -0.61 -11.12
C GLN A 98 9.39 -0.24 -9.97
N LEU A 99 9.69 -0.62 -8.72
CA LEU A 99 8.86 -0.29 -7.56
C LEU A 99 8.75 1.23 -7.34
N ASN A 100 9.87 1.96 -7.44
CA ASN A 100 9.87 3.42 -7.35
C ASN A 100 8.99 4.05 -8.44
N SER A 101 9.03 3.52 -9.66
CA SER A 101 8.22 4.07 -10.76
C SER A 101 6.72 3.92 -10.54
N LEU A 102 6.28 2.95 -9.74
CA LEU A 102 4.85 2.78 -9.43
C LEU A 102 4.34 3.91 -8.52
N GLU A 103 5.22 4.57 -7.77
CA GLU A 103 4.84 5.57 -6.76
C GLU A 103 4.34 6.87 -7.41
N SER A 104 4.62 7.10 -8.69
CA SER A 104 4.12 8.29 -9.40
C SER A 104 2.61 8.27 -9.69
N GLU A 105 1.97 7.10 -9.69
CA GLU A 105 0.56 6.92 -10.11
C GLU A 105 -0.29 6.16 -9.08
N GLN A 106 -0.18 6.56 -7.82
CA GLN A 106 -0.91 5.89 -6.74
C GLN A 106 -2.29 6.47 -6.44
N ALA A 107 -3.21 5.58 -6.05
CA ALA A 107 -4.50 5.93 -5.47
C ALA A 107 -4.47 5.74 -3.95
N TYR A 108 -4.84 6.77 -3.21
CA TYR A 108 -4.93 6.75 -1.74
C TYR A 108 -6.37 6.53 -1.28
N THR A 109 -6.55 5.68 -0.28
CA THR A 109 -7.81 5.51 0.45
C THR A 109 -7.52 5.31 1.93
N ALA A 110 -8.46 5.72 2.79
CA ALA A 110 -8.38 5.46 4.21
C ALA A 110 -9.65 4.79 4.73
N GLY A 111 -9.49 3.94 5.74
CA GLY A 111 -10.58 3.25 6.40
C GLY A 111 -10.26 3.01 7.87
N LYS A 112 -11.27 2.64 8.65
CA LYS A 112 -11.12 2.33 10.06
C LYS A 112 -11.61 0.92 10.35
N ASP A 113 -10.82 0.19 11.13
CA ASP A 113 -11.21 -1.11 11.69
C ASP A 113 -10.97 -1.10 13.20
N GLY A 114 -12.04 -1.23 13.98
CA GLY A 114 -11.99 -1.07 15.44
C GLY A 114 -11.43 0.30 15.83
N SER A 115 -10.28 0.31 16.53
CA SER A 115 -9.55 1.53 16.92
C SER A 115 -8.47 1.96 15.93
N SER A 116 -8.11 1.10 14.96
CA SER A 116 -7.01 1.35 14.03
C SER A 116 -7.51 2.04 12.76
N VAL A 117 -6.69 2.93 12.20
CA VAL A 117 -6.92 3.55 10.90
C VAL A 117 -5.95 2.93 9.90
N HIS A 118 -6.48 2.47 8.77
CA HIS A 118 -5.69 1.96 7.66
C HIS A 118 -5.60 3.03 6.57
N HIS A 119 -4.39 3.21 6.07
CA HIS A 119 -4.04 4.06 4.94
C HIS A 119 -3.53 3.16 3.82
N ASP A 120 -4.36 2.98 2.81
CA ASP A 120 -4.10 2.11 1.66
C ASP A 120 -3.66 2.94 0.47
N PHE A 121 -2.45 2.67 -0.01
CA PHE A 121 -1.86 3.24 -1.21
C PHE A 121 -1.77 2.14 -2.27
N MET A 122 -2.45 2.33 -3.38
CA MET A 122 -2.45 1.41 -4.51
C MET A 122 -1.62 2.02 -5.61
N LEU A 123 -0.39 1.52 -5.79
CA LEU A 123 0.65 2.16 -6.59
C LEU A 123 0.50 1.88 -8.09
N GLN A 124 0.02 0.70 -8.47
CA GLN A 124 -0.22 0.40 -9.88
C GLN A 124 -1.40 -0.53 -10.05
N ARG A 125 -2.13 -0.36 -11.16
CA ARG A 125 -3.25 -1.19 -11.57
C ARG A 125 -3.22 -1.37 -13.08
N GLU A 126 -2.40 -2.28 -13.57
CA GLU A 126 -2.27 -2.49 -15.02
C GLU A 126 -2.48 -3.94 -15.42
N ALA A 127 -2.85 -4.14 -16.69
CA ALA A 127 -2.82 -5.46 -17.30
C ALA A 127 -1.42 -5.71 -17.85
N ILE A 128 -0.77 -6.79 -17.42
CA ILE A 128 0.54 -7.21 -17.90
C ILE A 128 0.46 -8.58 -18.56
N THR A 129 1.36 -8.84 -19.50
CA THR A 129 1.49 -10.16 -20.13
C THR A 129 2.23 -11.13 -19.22
N LEU A 130 2.11 -12.44 -19.47
CA LEU A 130 2.95 -13.44 -18.81
C LEU A 130 4.46 -13.14 -18.97
N LYS A 131 4.88 -12.66 -20.14
CA LYS A 131 6.27 -12.28 -20.39
C LYS A 131 6.73 -11.18 -19.42
N ASN A 132 5.97 -10.09 -19.32
CA ASN A 132 6.30 -8.96 -18.43
C ASN A 132 6.27 -9.39 -16.96
N LEU A 133 5.36 -10.29 -16.59
CA LEU A 133 5.32 -10.87 -15.24
C LEU A 133 6.61 -11.64 -14.93
N ILE A 134 7.08 -12.50 -15.85
CA ILE A 134 8.33 -13.25 -15.66
C ILE A 134 9.52 -12.30 -15.50
N GLU A 135 9.62 -11.27 -16.35
CA GLU A 135 10.67 -10.26 -16.28
C GLU A 135 10.65 -9.50 -14.93
N THR A 136 9.45 -9.10 -14.49
CA THR A 136 9.24 -8.44 -13.18
C THR A 136 9.62 -9.35 -12.01
N LEU A 137 9.22 -10.63 -12.04
CA LEU A 137 9.55 -11.56 -10.96
C LEU A 137 11.05 -11.85 -10.88
N ASN A 138 11.74 -11.85 -12.03
CA ASN A 138 13.19 -11.98 -12.08
C ASN A 138 13.90 -10.76 -11.47
N SER A 139 13.32 -9.55 -11.62
CA SER A 139 13.91 -8.32 -11.07
C SER A 139 13.71 -8.21 -9.55
N PHE A 140 12.61 -8.73 -9.02
CA PHE A 140 12.25 -8.66 -7.60
C PHE A 140 13.05 -9.59 -6.69
N SER A 141 13.92 -10.48 -7.18
CA SER A 141 14.88 -11.08 -6.26
C SER A 141 16.07 -11.78 -6.89
N GLN A 142 17.21 -11.69 -6.19
CA GLN A 142 18.35 -12.61 -6.10
C GLN A 142 18.08 -13.97 -5.40
N LEU A 143 17.37 -13.87 -4.27
CA LEU A 143 17.47 -14.78 -3.12
C LEU A 143 16.11 -15.06 -2.45
N GLN A 144 15.00 -14.91 -3.15
CA GLN A 144 13.71 -15.33 -2.62
C GLN A 144 13.65 -16.85 -2.53
N SER A 145 13.30 -17.35 -1.35
CA SER A 145 12.91 -18.76 -1.13
C SER A 145 11.85 -19.19 -2.14
N ASP A 146 11.02 -18.24 -2.57
CA ASP A 146 9.89 -18.43 -3.44
C ASP A 146 10.23 -18.40 -4.92
N LYS A 147 11.50 -18.18 -5.33
CA LYS A 147 11.89 -18.29 -6.74
C LYS A 147 11.48 -19.63 -7.36
N GLY A 148 11.75 -20.71 -6.63
CA GLY A 148 11.33 -22.05 -7.03
C GLY A 148 9.81 -22.20 -7.04
N TYR A 149 9.10 -21.51 -6.15
CA TYR A 149 7.64 -21.49 -6.10
C TYR A 149 7.02 -20.74 -7.30
N TYR A 150 7.51 -19.55 -7.62
CA TYR A 150 7.03 -18.78 -8.77
C TYR A 150 7.27 -19.52 -10.08
N PHE A 151 8.47 -20.10 -10.26
CA PHE A 151 8.78 -20.92 -11.43
C PHE A 151 7.81 -22.10 -11.57
N LYS A 152 7.59 -22.86 -10.49
CA LYS A 152 6.62 -23.99 -10.49
C LYS A 152 5.20 -23.52 -10.83
N LYS A 153 4.75 -22.38 -10.29
CA LYS A 153 3.44 -21.82 -10.62
C LYS A 153 3.35 -21.43 -12.09
N ILE A 154 4.33 -20.69 -12.62
CA ILE A 154 4.38 -20.26 -14.03
C ILE A 154 4.34 -21.45 -14.98
N VAL A 155 5.12 -22.50 -14.72
CA VAL A 155 5.12 -23.72 -15.54
C VAL A 155 3.78 -24.46 -15.48
N GLY A 156 3.06 -24.36 -14.37
CA GLY A 156 1.71 -24.93 -14.21
C GLY A 156 0.60 -24.13 -14.91
N LEU A 157 0.91 -22.99 -15.54
CA LEU A 157 -0.08 -22.18 -16.25
C LEU A 157 -0.49 -22.85 -17.56
N THR A 158 -1.78 -23.12 -17.72
CA THR A 158 -2.32 -23.85 -18.88
C THR A 158 -2.44 -22.98 -20.14
N ASN A 159 -2.64 -21.67 -20.00
CA ASN A 159 -2.76 -20.75 -21.11
C ASN A 159 -1.56 -19.77 -21.15
N PRO A 160 -0.64 -19.88 -22.13
CA PRO A 160 0.53 -19.01 -22.22
C PRO A 160 0.18 -17.56 -22.60
N ASN A 161 -1.03 -17.32 -23.11
CA ASN A 161 -1.52 -15.98 -23.45
C ASN A 161 -2.26 -15.29 -22.30
N THR A 162 -2.24 -15.86 -21.09
CA THR A 162 -2.86 -15.26 -19.92
C THR A 162 -2.26 -13.87 -19.66
N THR A 163 -3.13 -12.90 -19.44
CA THR A 163 -2.77 -11.58 -18.95
C THR A 163 -3.15 -11.46 -17.47
N PHE A 164 -2.48 -10.57 -16.77
CA PHE A 164 -2.63 -10.43 -15.32
C PHE A 164 -2.92 -8.99 -14.97
N LYS A 165 -3.90 -8.75 -14.09
CA LYS A 165 -3.98 -7.50 -13.34
C LYS A 165 -2.86 -7.49 -12.31
N ALA A 166 -1.89 -6.61 -12.49
CA ALA A 166 -0.87 -6.31 -11.49
C ALA A 166 -1.41 -5.25 -10.52
N VAL A 167 -1.33 -5.54 -9.22
CA VAL A 167 -1.71 -4.63 -8.14
C VAL A 167 -0.61 -4.59 -7.10
N THR A 168 0.06 -3.45 -6.97
CA THR A 168 1.00 -3.19 -5.87
C THR A 168 0.30 -2.35 -4.82
N ARG A 169 0.30 -2.84 -3.58
CA ARG A 169 -0.35 -2.20 -2.43
C ARG A 169 0.66 -1.96 -1.33
N VAL A 170 0.58 -0.77 -0.75
CA VAL A 170 1.16 -0.42 0.55
C VAL A 170 0.01 -0.15 1.50
N ARG A 171 0.04 -0.75 2.68
CA ARG A 171 -0.88 -0.44 3.77
C ARG A 171 -0.10 0.00 4.98
N LEU A 172 -0.35 1.24 5.39
CA LEU A 172 0.09 1.78 6.66
C LEU A 172 -1.07 1.71 7.67
N THR A 173 -0.78 1.34 8.92
CA THR A 173 -1.79 1.31 9.98
C THR A 173 -1.38 2.20 11.13
N ASP A 174 -2.24 3.16 11.46
CA ASP A 174 -2.18 3.95 12.67
C ASP A 174 -2.93 3.21 13.78
N ASN A 175 -2.20 2.88 14.85
CA ASN A 175 -2.72 2.19 16.03
C ASN A 175 -2.99 3.14 17.21
N GLY A 176 -3.00 4.46 16.98
CA GLY A 176 -3.18 5.48 18.00
C GLY A 176 -1.94 5.73 18.86
N ILE A 177 -0.74 5.37 18.36
CA ILE A 177 0.52 5.67 19.02
C ILE A 177 1.19 6.83 18.27
N ASP A 178 1.34 7.95 18.96
CA ASP A 178 1.86 9.19 18.38
C ASP A 178 3.17 8.96 17.62
N ASN A 179 3.26 9.58 16.44
CA ASN A 179 4.43 9.56 15.56
C ASN A 179 4.87 8.16 15.10
N ARG A 180 4.01 7.15 15.19
CA ARG A 180 4.35 5.78 14.78
C ARG A 180 3.34 5.21 13.82
N MET A 181 3.85 4.45 12.86
CA MET A 181 3.06 3.90 11.78
C MET A 181 3.52 2.48 11.47
N LEU A 182 2.57 1.53 11.46
CA LEU A 182 2.85 0.13 11.14
C LEU A 182 2.84 -0.06 9.62
N LEU A 183 3.92 -0.62 9.06
CA LEU A 183 3.88 -1.14 7.69
C LEU A 183 3.20 -2.51 7.69
N ALA A 184 1.88 -2.51 7.51
CA ALA A 184 1.04 -3.71 7.60
C ALA A 184 1.06 -4.53 6.31
N ASN A 185 1.25 -3.89 5.15
CA ASN A 185 1.42 -4.58 3.88
C ASN A 185 2.33 -3.78 2.95
N TYR A 186 3.20 -4.48 2.23
CA TYR A 186 3.84 -3.99 1.02
C TYR A 186 3.99 -5.18 0.09
N SER A 187 3.14 -5.30 -0.92
CA SER A 187 3.11 -6.48 -1.78
C SER A 187 2.67 -6.16 -3.20
N SER A 188 3.18 -6.94 -4.16
CA SER A 188 2.70 -6.97 -5.55
C SER A 188 1.95 -8.26 -5.80
N SER A 189 0.70 -8.17 -6.23
CA SER A 189 -0.17 -9.31 -6.51
C SER A 189 -0.63 -9.31 -7.96
N TYR A 190 -0.61 -10.50 -8.57
CA TYR A 190 -0.88 -10.69 -10.00
C TYR A 190 -2.08 -11.61 -10.18
N TYR A 191 -3.18 -11.05 -10.65
CA TYR A 191 -4.46 -11.74 -10.78
C TYR A 191 -4.72 -12.08 -12.25
N PRO A 192 -4.90 -13.35 -12.63
CA PRO A 192 -5.19 -13.70 -14.01
C PRO A 192 -6.51 -13.05 -14.44
N LEU A 193 -6.53 -12.52 -15.67
CA LEU A 193 -7.71 -11.95 -16.30
C LEU A 193 -8.42 -13.03 -17.13
N ASP A 194 -9.75 -13.05 -17.07
CA ASP A 194 -10.57 -13.85 -17.99
C ASP A 194 -10.74 -13.17 -19.36
N SER A 195 -11.50 -13.81 -20.25
CA SER A 195 -11.78 -13.30 -21.60
C SER A 195 -12.48 -11.95 -21.62
N GLU A 196 -13.21 -11.62 -20.56
CA GLU A 196 -13.95 -10.39 -20.34
C GLU A 196 -13.07 -9.30 -19.70
N GLY A 197 -11.82 -9.61 -19.34
CA GLY A 197 -10.90 -8.71 -18.67
C GLY A 197 -11.17 -8.58 -17.16
N THR A 198 -11.95 -9.48 -16.57
CA THR A 198 -12.22 -9.55 -15.14
C THR A 198 -11.09 -10.29 -14.43
N ALA A 199 -10.56 -9.69 -13.37
CA ALA A 199 -9.52 -10.30 -12.56
C ALA A 199 -10.10 -11.40 -11.66
N ALA A 200 -9.38 -12.52 -11.55
CA ALA A 200 -9.67 -13.55 -10.55
C ALA A 200 -9.65 -12.98 -9.13
N THR A 201 -10.39 -13.60 -8.20
CA THR A 201 -10.45 -13.17 -6.80
C THR A 201 -9.19 -13.52 -6.02
N THR A 202 -8.49 -14.58 -6.41
CA THR A 202 -7.26 -15.05 -5.78
C THR A 202 -6.06 -14.71 -6.68
N PRO A 203 -4.98 -14.13 -6.13
CA PRO A 203 -3.79 -13.85 -6.92
C PRO A 203 -3.11 -15.15 -7.36
N PHE A 204 -2.67 -15.19 -8.61
CA PHE A 204 -1.85 -16.27 -9.11
C PHE A 204 -0.48 -16.26 -8.45
N ILE A 205 0.16 -15.09 -8.35
CA ILE A 205 1.42 -14.87 -7.63
C ILE A 205 1.26 -13.63 -6.75
N THR A 206 1.82 -13.70 -5.54
CA THR A 206 2.01 -12.55 -4.65
C THR A 206 3.47 -12.51 -4.24
N VAL A 207 4.06 -11.32 -4.33
CA VAL A 207 5.42 -11.01 -3.88
C VAL A 207 5.31 -10.15 -2.64
N ASP A 208 5.84 -10.65 -1.51
CA ASP A 208 5.85 -9.94 -0.23
C ASP A 208 7.12 -9.09 -0.12
N HIS A 209 7.00 -7.81 -0.48
CA HIS A 209 8.09 -6.83 -0.37
C HIS A 209 8.35 -6.45 1.10
N ASN A 210 7.33 -6.53 1.96
CA ASN A 210 7.48 -6.27 3.40
C ASN A 210 8.36 -7.33 4.04
N GLU A 211 8.18 -8.61 3.67
CA GLU A 211 9.11 -9.68 4.06
C GLU A 211 10.54 -9.40 3.59
N ALA A 212 10.72 -9.04 2.32
CA ALA A 212 12.04 -8.75 1.79
C ALA A 212 12.72 -7.57 2.52
N LEU A 213 11.95 -6.53 2.85
CA LEU A 213 12.42 -5.35 3.60
C LEU A 213 12.85 -5.71 5.02
N ARG A 214 12.07 -6.55 5.72
CA ARG A 214 12.27 -6.84 7.15
C ARG A 214 13.27 -7.96 7.45
N ARG A 215 13.54 -8.84 6.48
CA ARG A 215 14.30 -10.09 6.67
C ARG A 215 15.71 -9.86 7.23
N ASP A 216 16.36 -8.77 6.81
CA ASP A 216 17.77 -8.52 7.09
C ASP A 216 18.00 -7.22 7.87
N ILE A 217 16.94 -6.65 8.45
CA ILE A 217 17.06 -5.51 9.38
C ILE A 217 17.94 -5.90 10.58
N HIS A 218 17.76 -7.10 11.11
CA HIS A 218 18.59 -7.64 12.17
C HIS A 218 19.19 -8.97 11.74
N GLU A 219 20.49 -9.15 12.03
CA GLU A 219 21.15 -10.44 11.85
C GLU A 219 20.46 -11.55 12.66
N LYS A 220 20.53 -12.80 12.19
CA LYS A 220 19.85 -13.95 12.82
C LYS A 220 20.22 -14.18 14.29
N GLY A 221 21.40 -13.74 14.73
CA GLY A 221 21.85 -13.86 16.13
C GLY A 221 21.38 -12.71 17.03
N SER A 222 20.81 -11.65 16.48
CA SER A 222 20.35 -10.49 17.24
C SER A 222 19.15 -10.86 18.11
N PRO A 223 19.11 -10.45 19.39
CA PRO A 223 17.93 -10.63 20.24
C PRO A 223 16.71 -9.86 19.72
N TYR A 224 16.90 -8.90 18.81
CA TYR A 224 15.84 -8.08 18.25
C TYR A 224 15.24 -8.62 16.94
N ALA A 225 15.86 -9.64 16.33
CA ALA A 225 15.37 -10.23 15.08
C ALA A 225 13.95 -10.82 15.19
N ILE A 226 13.51 -11.19 16.40
CA ILE A 226 12.14 -11.65 16.63
C ILE A 226 11.10 -10.56 16.34
N TYR A 227 11.45 -9.30 16.56
CA TYR A 227 10.54 -8.16 16.42
C TYR A 227 10.27 -7.77 14.97
N THR A 228 11.10 -8.19 14.02
CA THR A 228 10.92 -7.94 12.58
C THR A 228 10.31 -9.15 11.84
N LYS A 229 9.86 -10.18 12.57
CA LYS A 229 9.38 -11.43 11.97
C LYS A 229 8.05 -11.31 11.22
N HIS A 230 7.18 -10.39 11.62
CA HIS A 230 5.83 -10.31 11.06
C HIS A 230 5.47 -8.94 10.52
N SER A 231 6.07 -7.89 11.07
CA SER A 231 5.79 -6.51 10.69
C SER A 231 6.92 -5.62 11.17
N VAL A 232 6.97 -4.40 10.65
CA VAL A 232 7.87 -3.34 11.12
C VAL A 232 7.08 -2.07 11.32
N CYS A 233 7.52 -1.26 12.27
CA CYS A 233 6.97 0.08 12.48
C CYS A 233 8.02 1.13 12.19
N GLY A 234 7.57 2.22 11.60
CA GLY A 234 8.33 3.43 11.49
C GLY A 234 7.99 4.38 12.64
N GLU A 235 9.00 5.04 13.20
CA GLU A 235 8.87 6.22 14.04
C GLU A 235 9.21 7.44 13.19
N LYS A 236 8.36 8.47 13.24
CA LYS A 236 8.53 9.68 12.45
C LYS A 236 9.80 10.41 12.90
N TRP A 237 10.64 10.75 11.94
CA TRP A 237 11.81 11.57 12.17
C TRP A 237 11.41 13.01 12.55
N ILE A 238 12.06 13.54 13.58
CA ILE A 238 11.87 14.90 14.07
C ILE A 238 13.26 15.55 14.09
N PRO A 239 13.50 16.64 13.33
CA PRO A 239 14.77 17.35 13.37
C PRO A 239 15.09 17.83 14.80
N GLY A 240 16.27 17.50 15.32
CA GLY A 240 16.80 18.07 16.56
C GLY A 240 16.59 17.25 17.84
N ASN A 241 16.24 15.97 17.73
CA ASN A 241 16.43 14.99 18.82
C ASN A 241 17.67 14.15 18.56
#